data_AF-A0A352VI36-F1
#
_entry.id   AF-A0A352VI36-F1
#
_cell.length_a   1.000
_cell.length_b   1.000
_cell.length_c   1.000
_cell.angle_alpha   90.00
_cell.angle_beta   90.00
_cell.angle_gamma   90.00
#
_symmetry.space_group_name_H-M   'P 1'
#
loop_
_entity.id
_entity.type
_entity.pdbx_description
1 polymer ?
#
loop_
_entity_poly.entity_id
_entity_poly.type
_entity_poly.pdbx_seq_one_letter_code
_entity_poly.pdbx_strand_id
1 'polypeptide(L)'
;MRSLGSLSRSVGVLCMATALWGSISSDTAITDAARRGDAEAVRSLLRGGADVNASEGDGMTALHWAADAGHVEIAHILLYAGANVEAATRLGDYTPLHLAARQGHGRLIYALLEGGADTNATTTSGGSTALHFA
;
A
#
# COMPACT_ATOMS: atom_id res chain seq x y z
N MET A 1 -18.84 -14.31 -39.34
CA MET A 1 -17.56 -14.81 -38.76
C MET A 1 -17.28 -13.90 -37.56
N ARG A 2 -17.29 -14.31 -36.30
CA ARG A 2 -16.69 -15.48 -35.68
C ARG A 2 -17.50 -15.91 -34.43
N SER A 3 -17.48 -17.22 -34.22
CA SER A 3 -17.78 -17.98 -33.01
C SER A 3 -17.48 -17.27 -31.69
N LEU A 4 -18.42 -17.31 -30.76
CA LEU A 4 -18.16 -17.19 -29.32
C LEU A 4 -18.52 -18.53 -28.67
N GLY A 5 -17.50 -19.38 -28.58
CA GLY A 5 -17.52 -20.59 -27.79
C GLY A 5 -16.92 -20.37 -26.40
N SER A 6 -17.28 -21.30 -25.51
CA SER A 6 -16.79 -21.57 -24.15
C SER A 6 -17.16 -20.61 -23.03
N LEU A 7 -18.33 -20.91 -22.45
CA LEU A 7 -18.57 -20.90 -21.01
C LEU A 7 -17.46 -21.65 -20.25
N SER A 8 -16.67 -20.94 -19.43
CA SER A 8 -15.88 -21.55 -18.36
C SER A 8 -16.33 -21.01 -17.01
N ARG A 9 -17.29 -21.74 -16.45
CA ARG A 9 -17.45 -22.13 -15.04
C ARG A 9 -16.70 -21.32 -13.97
N SER A 10 -17.51 -20.68 -13.13
CA SER A 10 -17.47 -20.75 -11.66
C SER A 10 -16.19 -20.31 -10.94
N VAL A 11 -16.11 -19.03 -10.58
CA VAL A 11 -15.69 -18.63 -9.23
C VAL A 11 -16.73 -17.63 -8.70
N GLY A 12 -17.79 -18.19 -8.14
CA GLY A 12 -18.73 -17.44 -7.32
C GLY A 12 -18.31 -17.55 -5.86
N VAL A 13 -17.79 -16.46 -5.30
CA VAL A 13 -17.95 -16.16 -3.87
C VAL A 13 -18.32 -14.68 -3.76
N LEU A 14 -19.63 -14.44 -3.88
CA LEU A 14 -20.41 -13.48 -3.11
C LEU A 14 -19.82 -12.07 -2.86
N CYS A 15 -19.48 -11.32 -3.90
CA CYS A 15 -19.31 -9.86 -3.81
C CYS A 15 -20.64 -9.16 -4.17
N MET A 16 -21.70 -9.42 -3.40
CA MET A 16 -23.01 -8.79 -3.57
C MET A 16 -23.51 -8.22 -2.25
N ALA A 17 -23.00 -7.03 -1.89
CA ALA A 17 -23.78 -6.00 -1.20
C ALA A 17 -22.95 -4.72 -1.01
N THR A 18 -23.45 -3.63 -1.61
CA THR A 18 -23.23 -2.23 -1.24
C THR A 18 -21.81 -1.66 -1.33
N ALA A 19 -21.40 -1.28 -2.54
CA ALA A 19 -20.65 -0.05 -2.76
C ALA A 19 -20.88 0.45 -4.20
N LEU A 20 -21.69 1.51 -4.33
CA LEU A 20 -21.64 2.38 -5.49
C LEU A 20 -20.30 3.13 -5.42
N TRP A 21 -19.53 3.05 -6.50
CA TRP A 21 -18.28 3.76 -6.79
C TRP A 21 -16.98 3.17 -6.20
N GLY A 22 -16.05 2.83 -7.11
CA GLY A 22 -14.69 2.42 -6.78
C GLY A 22 -14.36 1.09 -7.44
N SER A 23 -13.57 1.14 -8.50
CA SER A 23 -13.02 -0.02 -9.19
C SER A 23 -12.52 -1.05 -8.16
N ILE A 24 -13.05 -2.27 -8.17
CA ILE A 24 -12.44 -3.42 -7.48
C ILE A 24 -11.24 -3.86 -8.34
N SER A 25 -10.39 -2.91 -8.70
CA SER A 25 -9.13 -3.15 -9.37
C SER A 25 -8.20 -3.79 -8.36
N SER A 26 -7.35 -4.69 -8.82
CA SER A 26 -6.24 -5.32 -8.10
C SER A 26 -5.51 -4.38 -7.11
N ASP A 27 -5.50 -3.09 -7.44
CA ASP A 27 -5.00 -1.96 -6.66
C ASP A 27 -5.55 -1.91 -5.22
N THR A 28 -6.86 -2.10 -5.05
CA THR A 28 -7.51 -2.12 -3.72
C THR A 28 -7.22 -3.42 -2.97
N ALA A 29 -6.90 -4.50 -3.68
CA ALA A 29 -6.63 -5.79 -3.04
C ALA A 29 -5.27 -5.81 -2.34
N ILE A 30 -4.24 -5.20 -2.95
CA ILE A 30 -2.89 -5.16 -2.36
C ILE A 30 -2.82 -4.21 -1.16
N THR A 31 -3.52 -3.06 -1.21
CA THR A 31 -3.64 -2.13 -0.09
C THR A 31 -4.38 -2.75 1.09
N ASP A 32 -5.48 -3.45 0.83
CA ASP A 32 -6.28 -4.12 1.86
C ASP A 32 -5.53 -5.31 2.49
N ALA A 33 -4.77 -6.08 1.69
CA ALA A 33 -3.88 -7.12 2.20
C ALA A 33 -2.77 -6.54 3.09
N ALA A 34 -2.14 -5.44 2.65
CA ALA A 34 -1.11 -4.76 3.42
C ALA A 34 -1.65 -4.20 4.75
N ARG A 35 -2.84 -3.60 4.74
CA ARG A 35 -3.52 -3.11 5.94
C ARG A 35 -3.82 -4.22 6.95
N ARG A 36 -4.27 -5.39 6.46
CA ARG A 36 -4.57 -6.56 7.32
C ARG A 36 -3.34 -7.26 7.86
N GLY A 37 -2.16 -7.03 7.30
CA GLY A 37 -0.96 -7.77 7.71
C GLY A 37 -0.77 -9.11 6.98
N ASP A 38 -1.48 -9.34 5.87
CA ASP A 38 -1.42 -10.61 5.14
C ASP A 38 -0.28 -10.64 4.10
N ALA A 39 0.92 -11.02 4.56
CA ALA A 39 2.12 -11.07 3.73
C ALA A 39 2.02 -12.05 2.55
N GLU A 40 1.33 -13.19 2.72
CA GLU A 40 1.16 -14.19 1.66
C GLU A 40 0.21 -13.69 0.56
N ALA A 41 -0.86 -13.00 0.94
CA ALA A 41 -1.73 -12.34 -0.02
C ALA A 41 -0.98 -11.24 -0.80
N VAL A 42 -0.18 -10.41 -0.12
CA VAL A 42 0.65 -9.39 -0.79
C VAL A 42 1.61 -10.02 -1.80
N ARG A 43 2.35 -11.07 -1.41
CA ARG A 43 3.25 -11.81 -2.33
C ARG A 43 2.51 -12.38 -3.53
N SER A 44 1.36 -12.99 -3.30
CA SER A 44 0.55 -13.60 -4.35
C SER A 44 0.02 -12.57 -5.35
N LEU A 45 -0.43 -11.42 -4.86
CA LEU A 45 -0.90 -10.31 -5.70
C LEU A 45 0.23 -9.72 -6.54
N LEU A 46 1.42 -9.49 -5.94
CA LEU A 46 2.60 -9.00 -6.68
C LEU A 46 3.04 -9.99 -7.76
N ARG A 47 3.05 -11.29 -7.47
CA ARG A 47 3.30 -12.35 -8.48
C ARG A 47 2.25 -12.37 -9.58
N GLY A 48 1.02 -11.99 -9.26
CA GLY A 48 -0.08 -11.83 -10.21
C GLY A 48 0.01 -10.56 -11.07
N GLY A 49 1.03 -9.73 -10.89
CA GLY A 49 1.22 -8.48 -11.63
C GLY A 49 0.44 -7.30 -11.08
N ALA A 50 0.04 -7.34 -9.79
CA ALA A 50 -0.50 -6.17 -9.12
C ALA A 50 0.54 -5.05 -9.10
N ASP A 51 0.09 -3.81 -9.32
CA ASP A 51 0.96 -2.64 -9.20
C ASP A 51 1.31 -2.41 -7.72
N VAL A 52 2.61 -2.49 -7.39
CA VAL A 52 3.12 -2.25 -6.05
C VAL A 52 2.88 -0.81 -5.56
N ASN A 53 2.78 0.13 -6.50
CA ASN A 53 2.56 1.55 -6.25
C ASN A 53 1.09 1.97 -6.41
N ALA A 54 0.19 0.99 -6.55
CA ALA A 54 -1.24 1.23 -6.51
C ALA A 54 -1.62 2.06 -5.27
N SER A 55 -2.45 3.08 -5.50
CA SER A 55 -2.90 4.00 -4.46
C SER A 55 -4.42 4.13 -4.45
N GLU A 56 -5.01 4.20 -3.26
CA GLU A 56 -6.43 4.49 -3.06
C GLU A 56 -6.73 6.01 -3.16
N GLY A 57 -7.99 6.42 -3.04
CA GLY A 57 -8.46 7.79 -3.32
C GLY A 57 -7.73 8.94 -2.58
N ASP A 58 -7.08 8.63 -1.46
CA ASP A 58 -6.29 9.59 -0.67
C ASP A 58 -4.78 9.58 -1.03
N GLY A 59 -4.39 8.83 -2.07
CA GLY A 59 -2.99 8.61 -2.43
C GLY A 59 -2.28 7.59 -1.54
N MET A 60 -3.01 6.86 -0.71
CA MET A 60 -2.47 5.85 0.19
C MET A 60 -2.11 4.58 -0.58
N THR A 61 -0.83 4.22 -0.57
CA THR A 61 -0.32 2.98 -1.16
C THR A 61 -0.30 1.84 -0.14
N ALA A 62 -0.02 0.62 -0.60
CA ALA A 62 0.18 -0.53 0.28
C ALA A 62 1.29 -0.27 1.32
N LEU A 63 2.34 0.49 0.96
CA LEU A 63 3.44 0.81 1.86
C LEU A 63 3.01 1.79 2.96
N HIS A 64 2.10 2.73 2.67
CA HIS A 64 1.51 3.59 3.69
C HIS A 64 0.70 2.80 4.72
N TRP A 65 -0.14 1.88 4.26
CA TRP A 65 -0.93 1.03 5.15
C TRP A 65 -0.05 0.10 6.00
N ALA A 66 1.00 -0.47 5.41
CA ALA A 66 1.97 -1.25 6.16
C ALA A 66 2.69 -0.39 7.22
N ALA A 67 3.02 0.86 6.88
CA ALA A 67 3.67 1.79 7.80
C ALA A 67 2.75 2.26 8.94
N ASP A 68 1.49 2.54 8.67
CA ASP A 68 0.51 2.94 9.70
C ASP A 68 0.19 1.78 10.66
N ALA A 69 0.10 0.56 10.15
CA ALA A 69 -0.20 -0.64 10.94
C ALA A 69 1.05 -1.29 11.60
N GLY A 70 2.26 -0.92 11.19
CA GLY A 70 3.51 -1.46 11.75
C GLY A 70 3.95 -2.82 11.17
N HIS A 71 3.45 -3.19 9.99
CA HIS A 71 3.72 -4.49 9.37
C HIS A 71 5.09 -4.52 8.65
N VAL A 72 6.15 -4.73 9.43
CA VAL A 72 7.55 -4.71 8.95
C VAL A 72 7.81 -5.72 7.82
N GLU A 73 7.27 -6.94 7.91
CA GLU A 73 7.47 -7.95 6.87
C GLU A 73 6.88 -7.52 5.53
N ILE A 74 5.68 -6.93 5.54
CA ILE A 74 5.04 -6.41 4.33
C ILE A 74 5.80 -5.22 3.77
N ALA A 75 6.28 -4.31 4.62
CA ALA A 75 7.12 -3.20 4.17
C ALA A 75 8.35 -3.71 3.41
N HIS A 76 9.05 -4.73 3.91
CA HIS A 76 10.17 -5.35 3.19
C HIS A 76 9.76 -5.98 1.86
N ILE A 77 8.64 -6.71 1.81
CA ILE A 77 8.14 -7.31 0.56
C ILE A 77 7.85 -6.22 -0.49
N LEU A 78 7.19 -5.15 -0.08
CA LEU A 78 6.83 -4.03 -0.95
C LEU A 78 8.08 -3.29 -1.44
N LEU A 79 9.01 -2.96 -0.54
CA LEU A 79 10.28 -2.31 -0.91
C LEU A 79 11.10 -3.17 -1.88
N TYR A 80 11.20 -4.48 -1.62
CA TYR A 80 11.88 -5.41 -2.54
C TYR A 80 11.19 -5.50 -3.90
N ALA A 81 9.86 -5.34 -3.95
CA ALA A 81 9.09 -5.29 -5.17
C ALA A 81 9.16 -3.93 -5.90
N GLY A 82 9.92 -2.96 -5.40
CA GLY A 82 10.08 -1.64 -6.02
C GLY A 82 9.00 -0.63 -5.63
N ALA A 83 8.40 -0.77 -4.45
CA ALA A 83 7.54 0.26 -3.90
C ALA A 83 8.28 1.59 -3.77
N ASN A 84 7.60 2.67 -4.14
CA ASN A 84 8.10 4.03 -3.93
C ASN A 84 8.07 4.36 -2.43
N VAL A 85 9.25 4.37 -1.82
CA VAL A 85 9.45 4.70 -0.40
C VAL A 85 9.08 6.16 -0.09
N GLU A 86 9.18 7.05 -1.08
CA GLU A 86 8.83 8.47 -1.02
C GLU A 86 7.44 8.74 -1.58
N ALA A 87 6.58 7.73 -1.70
CA ALA A 87 5.20 7.95 -2.11
C ALA A 87 4.54 8.93 -1.13
N ALA A 88 3.95 10.01 -1.66
CA ALA A 88 3.30 11.04 -0.85
C ALA A 88 1.78 10.91 -0.98
N THR A 89 1.08 10.86 0.15
CA THR A 89 -0.38 10.92 0.16
C THR A 89 -0.88 12.29 -0.30
N ARG A 90 -2.08 12.30 -0.89
CA ARG A 90 -2.73 13.53 -1.36
C ARG A 90 -3.25 14.40 -0.20
N LEU A 91 -3.37 13.82 0.98
CA LEU A 91 -3.78 14.48 2.21
C LEU A 91 -2.55 15.03 2.96
N GLY A 92 -1.88 16.03 2.40
CA GLY A 92 -0.81 16.75 3.11
C GLY A 92 0.59 16.18 2.94
N ASP A 93 0.81 15.34 1.92
CA ASP A 93 2.11 14.79 1.52
C ASP A 93 2.80 13.95 2.61
N TYR A 94 2.02 13.21 3.40
CA TYR A 94 2.59 12.21 4.29
C TYR A 94 3.24 11.09 3.48
N THR A 95 4.48 10.79 3.81
CA THR A 95 5.20 9.61 3.31
C THR A 95 5.01 8.42 4.28
N PRO A 96 5.30 7.17 3.86
CA PRO A 96 5.31 6.03 4.77
C PRO A 96 6.16 6.26 6.02
N LEU A 97 7.27 7.01 5.91
CA LEU A 97 8.12 7.35 7.05
C LEU A 97 7.42 8.22 8.09
N HIS A 98 6.62 9.20 7.66
CA HIS A 98 5.81 10.03 8.56
C HIS A 98 4.78 9.19 9.33
N LEU A 99 4.12 8.26 8.65
CA LEU A 99 3.14 7.38 9.29
C LEU A 99 3.82 6.43 10.29
N ALA A 100 4.95 5.84 9.91
CA ALA A 100 5.72 4.96 10.80
C ALA A 100 6.20 5.70 12.06
N ALA A 101 6.67 6.94 11.91
CA ALA A 101 7.11 7.79 13.01
C ALA A 101 5.96 8.17 13.94
N ARG A 102 4.83 8.63 13.39
CA ARG A 102 3.62 8.99 14.16
C ARG A 102 3.12 7.86 15.05
N GLN A 103 3.27 6.62 14.59
CA GLN A 103 2.82 5.43 15.30
C GLN A 103 3.92 4.81 16.20
N GLY A 104 5.15 5.33 16.16
CA GLY A 104 6.27 4.83 16.95
C GLY A 104 6.85 3.50 16.47
N HIS A 105 6.65 3.12 15.20
CA HIS A 105 7.09 1.83 14.66
C HIS A 105 8.58 1.84 14.29
N GLY A 106 9.45 1.90 15.30
CA GLY A 106 10.90 2.05 15.11
C GLY A 106 11.52 1.01 14.18
N ARG A 107 11.13 -0.27 14.26
CA ARG A 107 11.63 -1.32 13.34
C ARG A 107 11.24 -1.06 11.88
N LEU A 108 10.06 -0.48 11.65
CA LEU A 108 9.58 -0.14 10.32
C LEU A 108 10.28 1.11 9.78
N ILE A 109 10.56 2.08 10.64
CA ILE A 109 11.43 3.23 10.31
C ILE A 109 12.78 2.74 9.80
N TYR A 110 13.44 1.82 10.51
CA TYR A 110 14.71 1.24 10.03
C TYR A 110 14.57 0.60 8.65
N ALA A 111 13.52 -0.18 8.41
CA ALA A 111 13.28 -0.82 7.10
C ALA A 111 13.08 0.21 5.98
N LEU A 112 12.37 1.31 6.24
CA LEU A 112 12.17 2.39 5.28
C LEU A 112 13.48 3.15 4.99
N LEU A 113 14.30 3.40 6.02
CA LEU A 113 15.61 4.04 5.85
C LEU A 113 16.59 3.17 5.06
N GLU A 114 16.61 1.85 5.29
CA GLU A 114 17.35 0.91 4.45
C GLU A 114 16.83 0.89 3.00
N GLY A 115 15.52 1.10 2.82
CA GLY A 115 14.88 1.30 1.52
C GLY A 115 15.16 2.65 0.85
N GLY A 116 15.95 3.52 1.47
CA GLY A 116 16.34 4.82 0.93
C GLY A 116 15.38 5.97 1.24
N ALA A 117 14.56 5.84 2.29
CA ALA A 117 13.66 6.92 2.69
C ALA A 117 14.41 8.19 3.10
N ASP A 118 13.94 9.36 2.67
CA ASP A 118 14.47 10.65 3.08
C ASP A 118 13.92 11.06 4.45
N THR A 119 14.80 11.13 5.45
CA THR A 119 14.47 11.60 6.81
C THR A 119 14.03 13.07 6.85
N ASN A 120 14.42 13.85 5.84
CA ASN A 120 14.12 15.28 5.75
C ASN A 120 12.90 15.57 4.88
N ALA A 121 12.20 14.54 4.37
CA ALA A 121 10.94 14.73 3.67
C ALA A 121 9.99 15.56 4.57
N THR A 122 9.47 16.65 4.03
CA THR A 122 8.58 17.57 4.76
C THR A 122 7.16 17.46 4.23
N THR A 123 6.19 17.35 5.14
CA THR A 123 4.78 17.47 4.79
C THR A 123 4.40 18.90 4.42
N THR A 124 3.47 19.07 3.48
CA THR A 124 2.93 20.39 3.11
C THR A 124 2.12 21.04 4.25
N SER A 125 1.71 20.23 5.24
CA SER A 125 0.94 20.62 6.44
C SER A 125 1.79 21.32 7.52
N GLY A 126 2.67 22.23 7.14
CA GLY A 126 3.51 23.00 8.08
C GLY A 126 5.00 22.67 8.05
N GLY A 127 5.49 21.94 7.04
CA GLY A 127 6.91 21.61 6.90
C GLY A 127 7.41 20.57 7.91
N SER A 128 6.49 19.85 8.56
CA SER A 128 6.84 18.85 9.57
C SER A 128 7.50 17.65 8.90
N THR A 129 8.69 17.30 9.39
CA THR A 129 9.40 16.06 9.04
C THR A 129 8.89 14.89 9.86
N ALA A 130 9.25 13.66 9.48
CA ALA A 130 8.91 12.46 10.25
C ALA A 130 9.34 12.56 11.73
N LEU A 131 10.47 13.23 12.02
CA LEU A 131 10.97 13.43 13.39
C LEU A 131 10.04 14.30 14.26
N HIS A 132 9.23 15.19 13.67
CA HIS A 132 8.26 15.98 14.41
C HIS A 132 7.09 15.13 14.95
N PHE A 133 6.90 13.93 14.41
CA PHE A 133 5.83 13.01 14.79
C PHE A 133 6.30 11.85 15.67
N ALA A 134 7.61 11.73 15.94
CA ALA A 134 8.23 10.63 16.69
C ALA A 134 8.26 10.85 18.21
#